data_AF-A0A449H5F2-F1
#
_entry.id   AF-A0A449H5F2-F1
#
_cell.length_a   1.000
_cell.length_b   1.000
_cell.length_c   1.000
_cell.angle_alpha   90.00
_cell.angle_beta   90.00
_cell.angle_gamma   90.00
#
_symmetry.space_group_name_H-M   'P 1'
#
loop_
_entity.id
_entity.type
_entity.pdbx_description
1 polymer ?
#
loop_
_entity_poly.entity_id
_entity_poly.type
_entity_poly.pdbx_seq_one_letter_code
_entity_poly.pdbx_strand_id
1 'polypeptide(L)'
;MPDTVQLRRVESDLWEIAPPGAPSVLDPAPALDTLVLEVVGGHLSWSLLSGSRVPAAVLHDLDAAQDWLWAVYGEPVAVAAASVASPTAGDGPPVTLTAEPARPGILRAAWRLAYAHWAARWWPASTVDGIPALDQRLLDEEITTLTDDCDLLVDGADAQPPVHEPTPVPVTARAEDYALAAGAATGDPGGALTFGRGSGGWDWRRCPPGLLDASEHAVSWELTRAAGRTLVRVRAVAAPGLSGAVPVHLRPHARVDTGHEAVDIALELVGDTWSGSADTDAETVSSVRVYVPGVGPAIDDESGSVAREHIRAFARNRLHRAASAADDDRPLRAELAAAAEDTDF
;
A
#
# COMPACT_ATOMS: atom_id res chain seq x y z
N MET A 1 -14.12 -24.11 -4.59
CA MET A 1 -13.48 -25.42 -4.38
C MET A 1 -12.88 -25.38 -2.98
N PRO A 2 -12.74 -26.50 -2.26
CA PRO A 2 -12.04 -26.46 -0.99
C PRO A 2 -10.58 -26.08 -1.26
N ASP A 3 -10.07 -25.12 -0.51
CA ASP A 3 -8.71 -24.60 -0.72
C ASP A 3 -7.70 -25.57 -0.10
N THR A 4 -6.71 -25.96 -0.89
CA THR A 4 -5.64 -26.86 -0.42
C THR A 4 -4.53 -26.04 0.23
N VAL A 5 -4.03 -26.49 1.38
CA VAL A 5 -2.88 -25.90 2.07
C VAL A 5 -1.73 -26.89 2.21
N GLN A 6 -0.50 -26.39 2.20
CA GLN A 6 0.70 -27.14 2.53
C GLN A 6 1.21 -26.74 3.90
N LEU A 7 1.28 -27.71 4.81
CA LEU A 7 1.92 -27.59 6.11
C LEU A 7 3.38 -28.06 5.98
N ARG A 8 4.33 -27.21 6.35
CA ARG A 8 5.76 -27.55 6.38
C ARG A 8 6.46 -26.88 7.55
N ARG A 9 7.53 -27.51 8.02
CA ARG A 9 8.50 -26.88 8.92
C ARG A 9 9.52 -26.13 8.08
N VAL A 10 9.73 -24.85 8.37
CA VAL A 10 10.71 -23.99 7.68
C VAL A 10 12.04 -24.03 8.41
N GLU A 11 11.99 -23.84 9.73
CA GLU A 11 13.13 -23.91 10.64
C GLU A 11 12.71 -24.63 11.93
N SER A 12 13.64 -24.84 12.87
CA SER A 12 13.36 -25.60 14.09
C SER A 12 12.11 -25.11 14.83
N ASP A 13 11.92 -23.81 14.95
CA ASP A 13 10.77 -23.22 15.67
C ASP A 13 9.90 -22.35 14.75
N LEU A 14 9.87 -22.66 13.45
CA LEU A 14 9.11 -21.90 12.45
C LEU A 14 8.36 -22.84 11.50
N TRP A 15 7.04 -22.70 11.45
CA TRP A 15 6.16 -23.48 10.61
C TRP A 15 5.42 -22.59 9.61
N GLU A 16 5.11 -23.14 8.44
CA GLU A 16 4.28 -22.47 7.44
C GLU A 16 3.11 -23.36 7.04
N ILE A 17 1.91 -22.77 7.00
CA ILE A 17 0.68 -23.35 6.46
C ILE A 17 0.19 -22.43 5.36
N ALA A 18 0.43 -22.78 4.09
CA ALA A 18 0.12 -21.87 2.99
C ALA A 18 -0.64 -22.56 1.86
N PRO A 19 -1.66 -21.90 1.28
CA PRO A 19 -2.13 -22.26 -0.05
C PRO A 19 -1.00 -22.13 -1.07
N PRO A 20 -0.95 -22.98 -2.12
CA PRO A 20 0.05 -22.87 -3.16
C PRO A 20 0.09 -21.47 -3.80
N GLY A 21 1.24 -20.79 -3.73
CA GLY A 21 1.44 -19.47 -4.32
C GLY A 21 0.82 -18.31 -3.54
N ALA A 22 0.31 -18.53 -2.33
CA ALA A 22 -0.07 -17.45 -1.44
C ALA A 22 1.18 -16.66 -1.00
N PRO A 23 1.09 -15.32 -0.87
CA PRO A 23 2.21 -14.53 -0.39
C PRO A 23 2.50 -14.87 1.07
N SER A 24 3.78 -14.93 1.42
CA SER A 24 4.26 -15.27 2.76
C SER A 24 5.04 -14.11 3.33
N VAL A 25 4.99 -13.92 4.66
CA VAL A 25 5.85 -12.93 5.34
C VAL A 25 7.34 -13.27 5.25
N LEU A 26 7.66 -14.50 4.83
CA LEU A 26 9.03 -14.95 4.54
C LEU A 26 9.52 -14.54 3.14
N ASP A 27 8.66 -13.97 2.31
CA ASP A 27 9.04 -13.50 0.98
C ASP A 27 10.02 -12.32 1.10
N PRO A 28 11.15 -12.34 0.37
CA PRO A 28 12.20 -11.31 0.50
C PRO A 28 11.75 -9.92 0.03
N ALA A 29 10.70 -9.86 -0.79
CA ALA A 29 10.13 -8.63 -1.31
C ALA A 29 8.61 -8.78 -1.41
N PRO A 30 7.85 -8.48 -0.33
CA PRO A 30 6.41 -8.61 -0.36
C PRO A 30 5.79 -7.71 -1.44
N ALA A 31 4.79 -8.24 -2.12
CA ALA A 31 4.04 -7.50 -3.15
C ALA A 31 3.22 -6.38 -2.50
N LEU A 32 2.98 -5.28 -3.23
CA LEU A 32 2.21 -4.13 -2.74
C LEU A 32 0.77 -4.48 -2.35
N ASP A 33 0.23 -5.58 -2.87
CA ASP A 33 -1.10 -6.10 -2.60
C ASP A 33 -1.12 -7.15 -1.47
N THR A 34 -0.02 -7.31 -0.71
CA THR A 34 0.05 -8.25 0.41
C THR A 34 -0.60 -7.66 1.66
N LEU A 35 -1.60 -8.36 2.19
CA LEU A 35 -2.20 -8.09 3.49
C LEU A 35 -1.47 -8.92 4.54
N VAL A 36 -1.19 -8.34 5.71
CA VAL A 36 -0.58 -9.05 6.84
C VAL A 36 -1.35 -8.73 8.12
N LEU A 37 -1.57 -9.75 8.94
CA LEU A 37 -2.17 -9.64 10.26
C LEU A 37 -1.32 -10.44 11.26
N GLU A 38 -0.92 -9.79 12.36
CA GLU A 38 -0.31 -10.47 13.49
C GLU A 38 -1.39 -11.22 14.28
N VAL A 39 -1.05 -12.43 14.72
CA VAL A 39 -1.95 -13.32 15.47
C VAL A 39 -1.17 -14.00 16.58
N VAL A 40 -1.87 -14.54 17.57
CA VAL A 40 -1.27 -15.33 18.64
C VAL A 40 -0.43 -16.46 18.05
N GLY A 41 0.89 -16.37 18.27
CA GLY A 41 1.87 -17.35 17.82
C GLY A 41 2.31 -17.25 16.35
N GLY A 42 1.94 -16.20 15.62
CA GLY A 42 2.40 -16.03 14.24
C GLY A 42 1.81 -14.85 13.46
N HIS A 43 1.85 -14.99 12.14
CA HIS A 43 1.32 -14.01 11.20
C HIS A 43 0.48 -14.70 10.13
N LEU A 44 -0.59 -14.03 9.69
CA LEU A 44 -1.41 -14.41 8.55
C LEU A 44 -1.17 -13.46 7.40
N SER A 45 -1.07 -13.97 6.17
CA SER A 45 -0.91 -13.17 4.97
C SER A 45 -1.84 -13.60 3.83
N TRP A 46 -2.28 -12.61 3.04
CA TRP A 46 -3.14 -12.78 1.88
C TRP A 46 -2.66 -11.92 0.73
N SER A 47 -2.99 -12.29 -0.52
CA SER A 47 -2.95 -11.35 -1.65
C SER A 47 -4.35 -10.75 -1.82
N LEU A 48 -4.41 -9.42 -1.81
CA LEU A 48 -5.62 -8.63 -2.02
C LEU A 48 -6.30 -8.92 -3.37
N LEU A 49 -5.51 -9.22 -4.39
CA LEU A 49 -5.98 -9.42 -5.77
C LEU A 49 -6.27 -10.88 -6.12
N SER A 50 -5.79 -11.84 -5.31
CA SER A 50 -5.92 -13.28 -5.59
C SER A 50 -7.34 -13.84 -5.46
N GLY A 51 -8.21 -13.17 -4.70
CA GLY A 51 -9.55 -13.67 -4.34
C GLY A 51 -9.56 -14.83 -3.34
N SER A 52 -8.40 -15.38 -2.95
CA SER A 52 -8.31 -16.41 -1.90
C SER A 52 -8.63 -15.80 -0.53
N ARG A 53 -9.50 -16.47 0.23
CA ARG A 53 -9.81 -16.09 1.61
C ARG A 53 -8.99 -16.86 2.64
N VAL A 54 -8.40 -18.00 2.26
CA VAL A 54 -7.52 -18.77 3.14
C VAL A 54 -6.12 -18.13 3.16
N PRO A 55 -5.60 -17.74 4.34
CA PRO A 55 -4.28 -17.12 4.47
C PRO A 55 -3.15 -18.13 4.32
N ALA A 56 -1.96 -17.63 3.99
CA ALA A 56 -0.73 -18.26 4.44
C ALA A 56 -0.47 -17.88 5.90
N ALA A 57 -0.15 -18.87 6.75
CA ALA A 57 0.25 -18.66 8.14
C ALA A 57 1.73 -18.99 8.30
N VAL A 58 2.45 -18.10 8.97
CA VAL A 58 3.82 -18.33 9.43
C VAL A 58 3.82 -18.27 10.95
N LEU A 59 4.14 -19.38 11.59
CA LEU A 59 3.93 -19.60 13.01
C LEU A 59 5.29 -19.78 13.70
N HIS A 60 5.57 -18.95 14.69
CA HIS A 60 6.77 -19.06 15.53
C HIS A 60 6.46 -19.70 16.90
N ASP A 61 5.19 -19.73 17.29
CA ASP A 61 4.70 -20.45 18.47
C ASP A 61 3.47 -21.26 18.06
N LEU A 62 3.74 -22.50 17.63
CA LEU A 62 2.69 -23.38 17.12
C LEU A 62 1.74 -23.86 18.23
N ASP A 63 2.22 -23.96 19.47
CA ASP A 63 1.41 -24.36 20.62
C ASP A 63 0.36 -23.30 20.93
N ALA A 64 0.76 -22.02 20.97
CA ALA A 64 -0.18 -20.91 21.13
C ALA A 64 -1.17 -20.80 19.94
N ALA A 65 -0.70 -21.07 18.72
CA ALA A 65 -1.55 -21.04 17.54
C ALA A 65 -2.62 -22.17 17.49
N GLN A 66 -2.42 -23.28 18.24
CA GLN A 66 -3.41 -24.37 18.28
C GLN A 66 -4.80 -23.91 18.74
N ASP A 67 -4.87 -22.84 19.55
CA ASP A 67 -6.13 -22.31 20.07
C ASP A 67 -7.07 -21.80 18.96
N TRP A 68 -6.52 -21.40 17.81
CA TRP A 68 -7.30 -20.85 16.70
C TRP A 68 -7.14 -21.56 15.35
N LEU A 69 -6.10 -22.38 15.14
CA LEU A 69 -5.85 -23.03 13.84
C LEU A 69 -7.05 -23.80 13.27
N TRP A 70 -7.79 -24.49 14.14
CA TRP A 70 -8.99 -25.24 13.76
C TRP A 70 -10.11 -24.32 13.24
N ALA A 71 -10.18 -23.07 13.71
CA ALA A 71 -11.19 -22.11 13.30
C ALA A 71 -10.91 -21.59 11.88
N VAL A 72 -9.64 -21.38 11.55
CA VAL A 72 -9.15 -20.80 10.28
C VAL A 72 -8.95 -21.85 9.19
N TYR A 73 -8.32 -22.98 9.50
CA TYR A 73 -7.96 -24.02 8.52
C TYR A 73 -8.76 -25.32 8.66
N GLY A 74 -9.46 -25.51 9.77
CA GLY A 74 -10.21 -26.73 10.07
C GLY A 74 -9.45 -27.71 10.98
N GLU A 75 -10.22 -28.62 11.59
CA GLU A 75 -9.70 -29.64 12.51
C GLU A 75 -8.59 -30.52 11.90
N PRO A 76 -8.69 -31.01 10.64
CA PRO A 76 -7.63 -31.86 10.07
C PRO A 76 -6.28 -31.16 9.99
N VAL A 77 -6.27 -29.85 9.74
CA VAL A 77 -5.04 -29.05 9.66
C VAL A 77 -4.46 -28.83 11.06
N ALA A 78 -5.29 -28.51 12.05
CA ALA A 78 -4.84 -28.37 13.44
C ALA A 78 -4.21 -29.67 13.98
N VAL A 79 -4.85 -30.83 13.74
CA VAL A 79 -4.33 -32.15 14.15
C VAL A 79 -3.00 -32.48 13.48
N ALA A 80 -2.87 -32.20 12.18
CA ALA A 80 -1.62 -32.40 11.46
C ALA A 80 -0.52 -31.48 12.01
N ALA A 81 -0.86 -30.23 12.32
CA ALA A 81 0.06 -29.26 12.91
C ALA A 81 0.57 -29.71 14.29
N ALA A 82 -0.32 -30.16 15.17
CA ALA A 82 0.07 -30.73 16.47
C ALA A 82 0.96 -31.98 16.32
N SER A 83 0.73 -32.79 15.29
CA SER A 83 1.52 -33.99 15.02
C SER A 83 2.96 -33.68 14.60
N VAL A 84 3.16 -32.61 13.82
CA VAL A 84 4.50 -32.18 13.38
C VAL A 84 5.23 -31.33 14.43
N ALA A 85 4.50 -30.75 15.39
CA ALA A 85 5.07 -30.05 16.55
C ALA A 85 5.76 -31.01 17.54
N SER A 86 5.36 -32.28 17.54
CA SER A 86 5.86 -33.26 18.50
C SER A 86 7.40 -33.37 18.45
N PRO A 87 8.11 -33.39 19.60
CA PRO A 87 9.57 -33.54 19.65
C PRO A 87 10.09 -34.82 18.98
N THR A 88 9.20 -35.81 18.80
CA THR A 88 9.51 -37.08 18.13
C THR A 88 9.31 -37.04 16.61
N ALA A 89 8.71 -35.96 16.08
CA ALA A 89 8.56 -35.75 14.66
C ALA A 89 9.89 -35.30 14.05
N GLY A 90 10.37 -36.04 13.05
CA GLY A 90 11.52 -35.60 12.25
C GLY A 90 11.09 -34.56 11.21
N ASP A 91 12.08 -33.99 10.50
CA ASP A 91 11.80 -33.13 9.35
C ASP A 91 11.21 -33.96 8.21
N GLY A 92 9.88 -33.98 8.16
CA GLY A 92 9.10 -34.68 7.16
C GLY A 92 8.88 -33.84 5.89
N PRO A 93 8.48 -34.46 4.77
CA PRO A 93 8.05 -33.72 3.60
C PRO A 93 6.80 -32.86 3.91
N PRO A 94 6.54 -31.80 3.13
CA PRO A 94 5.33 -31.00 3.27
C PRO A 94 4.07 -31.87 3.22
N VAL A 95 3.12 -31.59 4.12
CA VAL A 95 1.85 -32.29 4.21
C VAL A 95 0.77 -31.46 3.52
N THR A 96 0.16 -32.02 2.47
CA THR A 96 -0.93 -31.38 1.74
C THR A 96 -2.27 -31.76 2.38
N LEU A 97 -3.05 -30.75 2.76
CA LEU A 97 -4.32 -30.91 3.46
C LEU A 97 -5.39 -30.03 2.81
N THR A 98 -6.64 -30.43 2.97
CA THR A 98 -7.79 -29.61 2.58
C THR A 98 -8.14 -28.68 3.73
N ALA A 99 -8.16 -27.37 3.48
CA ALA A 99 -8.61 -26.39 4.45
C ALA A 99 -10.14 -26.26 4.42
N GLU A 100 -10.77 -26.53 5.57
CA GLU A 100 -12.20 -26.40 5.79
C GLU A 100 -12.43 -25.58 7.07
N PRO A 101 -12.46 -24.24 6.96
CA PRO A 101 -12.56 -23.36 8.13
C PRO A 101 -13.79 -23.69 8.97
N ALA A 102 -13.59 -24.07 10.24
CA ALA A 102 -14.71 -24.37 11.14
C ALA A 102 -15.51 -23.11 11.52
N ARG A 103 -14.89 -21.93 11.45
CA ARG A 103 -15.53 -20.64 11.72
C ARG A 103 -15.28 -19.65 10.57
N PRO A 104 -16.02 -19.77 9.44
CA PRO A 104 -15.84 -18.88 8.30
C PRO A 104 -16.14 -17.40 8.59
N GLY A 105 -16.91 -17.10 9.65
CA GLY A 105 -17.13 -15.73 10.12
C GLY A 105 -15.86 -15.06 10.64
N ILE A 106 -15.07 -15.78 11.44
CA ILE A 106 -13.78 -15.29 11.96
C ILE A 106 -12.79 -15.11 10.83
N LEU A 107 -12.74 -16.03 9.87
CA LEU A 107 -11.88 -15.89 8.68
C LEU A 107 -12.21 -14.63 7.87
N ARG A 108 -13.51 -14.31 7.70
CA ARG A 108 -13.93 -13.07 7.04
C ARG A 108 -13.55 -11.83 7.84
N ALA A 109 -13.73 -11.85 9.16
CA ALA A 109 -13.35 -10.74 10.04
C ALA A 109 -11.82 -10.50 9.99
N ALA A 110 -11.02 -11.57 10.07
CA ALA A 110 -9.56 -11.50 10.01
C ALA A 110 -9.06 -10.92 8.70
N TRP A 111 -9.61 -11.38 7.56
CA TRP A 111 -9.28 -10.80 6.26
C TRP A 111 -9.66 -9.32 6.21
N ARG A 112 -10.84 -8.94 6.73
CA ARG A 112 -11.31 -7.56 6.74
C ARG A 112 -10.45 -6.66 7.63
N LEU A 113 -9.96 -7.17 8.76
CA LEU A 113 -9.01 -6.50 9.64
C LEU A 113 -7.67 -6.28 8.95
N ALA A 114 -7.11 -7.33 8.33
CA ALA A 114 -5.88 -7.23 7.55
C ALA A 114 -6.01 -6.23 6.38
N TYR A 115 -7.17 -6.23 5.72
CA TYR A 115 -7.49 -5.27 4.68
C TYR A 115 -7.61 -3.84 5.20
N ALA A 116 -8.24 -3.62 6.35
CA ALA A 116 -8.34 -2.29 6.96
C ALA A 116 -6.95 -1.74 7.33
N HIS A 117 -6.06 -2.57 7.89
CA HIS A 117 -4.66 -2.19 8.14
C HIS A 117 -3.89 -1.88 6.86
N TRP A 118 -4.10 -2.65 5.80
CA TRP A 118 -3.52 -2.36 4.50
C TRP A 118 -4.06 -1.05 3.93
N ALA A 119 -5.37 -0.82 3.95
CA ALA A 119 -5.99 0.41 3.44
C ALA A 119 -5.49 1.65 4.20
N ALA A 120 -5.37 1.56 5.53
CA ALA A 120 -4.81 2.61 6.37
C ALA A 120 -3.36 3.00 6.02
N ARG A 121 -2.62 2.14 5.33
CA ARG A 121 -1.20 2.34 5.01
C ARG A 121 -0.89 2.38 3.52
N TRP A 122 -1.70 1.79 2.65
CA TRP A 122 -1.36 1.55 1.25
C TRP A 122 -2.52 1.85 0.31
N TRP A 123 -3.61 2.44 0.82
CA TRP A 123 -4.68 2.91 -0.05
C TRP A 123 -4.13 3.88 -1.10
N PRO A 124 -4.39 3.64 -2.40
CA PRO A 124 -3.75 4.40 -3.48
C PRO A 124 -4.49 5.71 -3.74
N ALA A 125 -4.56 6.58 -2.73
CA ALA A 125 -5.18 7.90 -2.84
C ALA A 125 -4.50 8.71 -3.95
N SER A 126 -5.30 9.27 -4.85
CA SER A 126 -4.85 9.94 -6.06
C SER A 126 -5.84 11.01 -6.46
N THR A 127 -5.46 12.29 -6.35
CA THR A 127 -6.24 13.40 -6.91
C THR A 127 -6.23 13.30 -8.44
N VAL A 128 -5.13 12.83 -9.03
CA VAL A 128 -4.96 12.72 -10.49
C VAL A 128 -5.90 11.66 -11.10
N ASP A 129 -6.07 10.52 -10.42
CA ASP A 129 -6.91 9.41 -10.90
C ASP A 129 -8.32 9.39 -10.28
N GLY A 130 -8.66 10.40 -9.45
CA GLY A 130 -9.95 10.49 -8.78
C GLY A 130 -10.20 9.42 -7.73
N ILE A 131 -9.16 9.00 -7.01
CA ILE A 131 -9.24 8.06 -5.89
C ILE A 131 -9.16 8.88 -4.59
N PRO A 132 -10.29 9.15 -3.89
CA PRO A 132 -10.28 9.90 -2.65
C PRO A 132 -9.44 9.21 -1.56
N ALA A 133 -8.85 10.02 -0.68
CA ALA A 133 -8.26 9.52 0.56
C ALA A 133 -9.37 8.99 1.49
N LEU A 134 -9.06 7.94 2.24
CA LEU A 134 -9.96 7.38 3.24
C LEU A 134 -9.84 8.17 4.56
N ASP A 135 -10.97 8.44 5.22
CA ASP A 135 -10.96 9.04 6.56
C ASP A 135 -10.28 8.08 7.56
N GLN A 136 -9.10 8.48 8.02
CA GLN A 136 -8.29 7.67 8.92
C GLN A 136 -8.98 7.40 10.25
N ARG A 137 -9.80 8.32 10.77
CA ARG A 137 -10.55 8.10 12.01
C ARG A 137 -11.58 7.00 11.84
N LEU A 138 -12.26 6.94 10.68
CA LEU A 138 -13.20 5.85 10.39
C LEU A 138 -12.48 4.52 10.24
N LEU A 139 -11.28 4.51 9.64
CA LEU A 139 -10.44 3.32 9.57
C LEU A 139 -10.02 2.84 10.97
N ASP A 140 -9.55 3.74 11.83
CA ASP A 140 -9.12 3.38 13.20
C ASP A 140 -10.28 2.85 14.07
N GLU A 141 -11.47 3.45 13.96
CA GLU A 141 -12.69 2.95 14.63
C GLU A 141 -13.08 1.54 14.14
N GLU A 142 -12.98 1.32 12.83
CA GLU A 142 -13.34 0.03 12.24
C GLU A 142 -12.30 -1.05 12.52
N ILE A 143 -11.01 -0.71 12.50
CA ILE A 143 -9.91 -1.59 12.95
C ILE A 143 -10.18 -2.02 14.39
N THR A 144 -10.48 -1.09 15.30
CA THR A 144 -10.79 -1.41 16.70
C THR A 144 -11.94 -2.41 16.81
N THR A 145 -13.03 -2.17 16.07
CA THR A 145 -14.20 -3.06 16.07
C THR A 145 -13.86 -4.46 15.52
N LEU A 146 -13.06 -4.51 14.45
CA LEU A 146 -12.66 -5.75 13.80
C LEU A 146 -11.65 -6.56 14.63
N THR A 147 -10.80 -5.87 15.41
CA THR A 147 -9.91 -6.50 16.40
C THR A 147 -10.73 -7.21 17.46
N ASP A 148 -11.76 -6.56 18.01
CA ASP A 148 -12.68 -7.19 18.98
C ASP A 148 -13.41 -8.41 18.38
N ASP A 149 -13.84 -8.33 17.11
CA ASP A 149 -14.45 -9.47 16.39
C ASP A 149 -13.45 -10.62 16.14
N CYS A 150 -12.15 -10.33 16.20
CA CYS A 150 -11.04 -11.26 15.98
C CYS A 150 -10.33 -11.69 17.27
N ASP A 151 -10.90 -11.47 18.47
CA ASP A 151 -10.32 -11.81 19.79
C ASP A 151 -9.81 -13.26 19.91
N LEU A 152 -10.35 -14.20 19.13
CA LEU A 152 -9.82 -15.57 19.07
C LEU A 152 -8.41 -15.67 18.45
N LEU A 153 -8.06 -14.75 17.54
CA LEU A 153 -6.85 -14.77 16.74
C LEU A 153 -5.76 -13.84 17.25
N VAL A 154 -6.13 -12.65 17.72
CA VAL A 154 -5.20 -11.56 18.07
C VAL A 154 -4.97 -11.51 19.57
N ASP A 155 -3.73 -11.26 20.00
CA ASP A 155 -3.47 -10.98 21.42
C ASP A 155 -3.88 -9.52 21.69
N GLY A 156 -4.56 -9.24 22.80
CA GLY A 156 -5.14 -7.94 23.12
C GLY A 156 -4.14 -6.76 23.20
N ALA A 157 -2.83 -7.00 23.01
CA ALA A 157 -1.81 -5.97 22.85
C ALA A 157 -1.98 -5.14 21.55
N ASP A 158 -2.59 -5.71 20.52
CA ASP A 158 -2.92 -5.01 19.27
C ASP A 158 -4.23 -4.20 19.35
N ALA A 159 -4.92 -4.24 20.50
CA ALA A 159 -6.16 -3.49 20.73
C ALA A 159 -5.96 -1.97 20.92
N GLN A 160 -4.71 -1.49 20.96
CA GLN A 160 -4.43 -0.06 21.12
C GLN A 160 -4.08 0.56 19.75
N PRO A 161 -5.04 1.19 19.04
CA PRO A 161 -4.70 1.97 17.87
C PRO A 161 -3.69 3.08 18.24
N PRO A 162 -2.78 3.48 17.34
CA PRO A 162 -1.93 4.63 17.57
C PRO A 162 -2.82 5.85 17.88
N VAL A 163 -2.62 6.46 19.05
CA VAL A 163 -3.38 7.65 19.46
C VAL A 163 -3.01 8.80 18.52
N HIS A 164 -3.82 9.05 17.51
CA HIS A 164 -3.72 10.23 16.67
C HIS A 164 -4.56 11.36 17.27
N GLU A 165 -3.93 12.49 17.58
CA GLU A 165 -4.67 13.69 17.94
C GLU A 165 -5.43 14.22 16.71
N PRO A 166 -6.74 14.52 16.83
CA PRO A 166 -7.56 14.89 15.69
C PRO A 166 -7.13 16.26 15.14
N THR A 167 -6.72 16.28 13.87
CA THR A 167 -6.54 17.51 13.11
C THR A 167 -7.74 17.67 12.16
N PRO A 168 -8.49 18.78 12.21
CA PRO A 168 -9.60 18.99 11.29
C PRO A 168 -9.10 19.05 9.84
N VAL A 169 -9.72 18.26 8.97
CA VAL A 169 -9.40 18.16 7.55
C VAL A 169 -9.97 19.39 6.83
N PRO A 170 -9.15 20.25 6.19
CA PRO A 170 -9.67 21.25 5.28
C PRO A 170 -10.16 20.57 3.99
N VAL A 171 -11.20 21.17 3.40
CA VAL A 171 -11.79 20.78 2.10
C VAL A 171 -10.67 20.57 1.07
N THR A 172 -10.59 19.37 0.50
CA THR A 172 -9.58 18.96 -0.48
C THR A 172 -9.82 19.66 -1.83
N ALA A 173 -8.74 20.04 -2.51
CA ALA A 173 -8.81 20.46 -3.91
C ALA A 173 -9.13 19.25 -4.80
N ARG A 174 -10.10 19.41 -5.69
CA ARG A 174 -10.70 18.33 -6.50
C ARG A 174 -10.03 18.19 -7.86
N ALA A 175 -10.24 17.06 -8.52
CA ALA A 175 -9.81 16.84 -9.91
C ALA A 175 -10.35 17.93 -10.87
N GLU A 176 -11.51 18.50 -10.57
CA GLU A 176 -12.17 19.59 -11.30
C GLU A 176 -11.66 21.00 -10.92
N ASP A 177 -10.94 21.14 -9.80
CA ASP A 177 -10.22 22.39 -9.45
C ASP A 177 -8.93 22.55 -10.27
N TYR A 178 -8.49 21.48 -10.95
CA TYR A 178 -7.62 21.61 -12.11
C TYR A 178 -8.44 22.14 -13.29
N ALA A 179 -8.76 23.43 -13.25
CA ALA A 179 -9.11 24.16 -14.45
C ALA A 179 -7.93 24.00 -15.41
N LEU A 180 -8.16 23.23 -16.47
CA LEU A 180 -7.28 23.08 -17.61
C LEU A 180 -7.06 24.48 -18.20
N ALA A 181 -6.04 25.18 -17.72
CA ALA A 181 -5.52 26.36 -18.35
C ALA A 181 -4.80 25.92 -19.63
N ALA A 182 -5.58 25.55 -20.65
CA ALA A 182 -5.19 25.74 -22.03
C ALA A 182 -5.22 27.26 -22.34
N GLY A 183 -4.52 28.05 -21.52
CA GLY A 183 -4.15 29.40 -21.86
C GLY A 183 -2.96 29.30 -22.80
N ALA A 184 -3.10 29.88 -23.99
CA ALA A 184 -1.96 30.12 -24.88
C ALA A 184 -0.78 30.61 -24.03
N ALA A 185 0.37 29.94 -24.19
CA ALA A 185 1.62 30.24 -23.50
C ALA A 185 1.83 31.75 -23.42
N THR A 186 1.43 32.34 -22.31
CA THR A 186 1.84 33.68 -21.94
C THR A 186 3.26 33.45 -21.49
N GLY A 187 4.19 33.73 -22.40
CA GLY A 187 5.60 33.45 -22.24
C GLY A 187 6.07 33.83 -20.84
N ASP A 188 6.87 32.95 -20.24
CA ASP A 188 7.55 33.22 -18.99
C ASP A 188 8.19 34.62 -19.06
N PRO A 189 7.90 35.54 -18.13
CA PRO A 189 8.36 36.93 -18.21
C PRO A 189 9.89 37.07 -18.26
N GLY A 190 10.65 35.99 -18.06
CA GLY A 190 12.11 35.92 -18.17
C GLY A 190 12.69 35.40 -19.49
N GLY A 191 11.87 35.04 -20.48
CA GLY A 191 12.38 34.53 -21.77
C GLY A 191 13.03 33.14 -21.68
N ALA A 192 12.66 32.33 -20.69
CA ALA A 192 13.13 30.96 -20.55
C ALA A 192 12.53 30.07 -21.66
N LEU A 193 13.39 29.31 -22.35
CA LEU A 193 12.97 28.35 -23.36
C LEU A 193 12.84 26.96 -22.71
N THR A 194 11.64 26.37 -22.77
CA THR A 194 11.44 24.96 -22.40
C THR A 194 11.79 24.09 -23.61
N PHE A 195 12.72 23.15 -23.45
CA PHE A 195 13.17 22.30 -24.54
C PHE A 195 13.13 20.79 -24.23
N GLY A 196 12.73 20.42 -23.01
CA GLY A 196 12.42 19.04 -22.63
C GLY A 196 11.35 19.00 -21.54
N ARG A 197 10.47 18.01 -21.59
CA ARG A 197 9.48 17.73 -20.53
C ARG A 197 9.07 16.26 -20.54
N GLY A 198 8.65 15.75 -19.40
CA GLY A 198 8.10 14.41 -19.29
C GLY A 198 7.27 14.23 -18.02
N SER A 199 6.53 13.13 -17.97
CA SER A 199 5.70 12.73 -16.85
C SER A 199 5.81 11.22 -16.62
N GLY A 200 5.62 10.78 -15.39
CA GLY A 200 5.66 9.36 -15.02
C GLY A 200 5.21 9.13 -13.59
N GLY A 201 5.21 7.85 -13.20
CA GLY A 201 4.89 7.42 -11.85
C GLY A 201 6.11 7.37 -10.95
N TRP A 202 5.93 6.72 -9.80
CA TRP A 202 7.01 6.45 -8.85
C TRP A 202 6.80 5.07 -8.23
N ASP A 203 7.86 4.49 -7.67
CA ASP A 203 7.75 3.24 -6.94
C ASP A 203 7.23 3.51 -5.51
N TRP A 204 5.98 3.10 -5.24
CA TRP A 204 5.32 3.27 -3.96
C TRP A 204 6.13 2.76 -2.76
N ARG A 205 7.06 1.81 -2.97
CA ARG A 205 7.92 1.28 -1.91
C ARG A 205 9.02 2.25 -1.47
N ARG A 206 9.34 3.28 -2.27
CA ARG A 206 10.46 4.21 -2.05
C ARG A 206 10.12 5.44 -1.22
N CYS A 207 8.86 5.65 -0.89
CA CYS A 207 8.44 6.71 0.03
C CYS A 207 7.45 6.13 1.04
N PRO A 208 7.42 6.65 2.28
CA PRO A 208 6.33 6.36 3.20
C PRO A 208 4.97 6.72 2.56
N PRO A 209 3.93 5.95 2.86
CA PRO A 209 2.60 6.23 2.34
C PRO A 209 2.06 7.58 2.85
N GLY A 210 1.21 8.20 2.04
CA GLY A 210 0.62 9.51 2.36
C GLY A 210 1.50 10.72 2.05
N LEU A 211 2.65 10.55 1.37
CA LEU A 211 3.49 11.69 0.94
C LEU A 211 3.22 12.12 -0.50
N LEU A 212 3.09 11.17 -1.43
CA LEU A 212 2.88 11.41 -2.85
C LEU A 212 1.56 10.81 -3.33
N ASP A 213 0.99 11.45 -4.34
CA ASP A 213 -0.15 10.94 -5.09
C ASP A 213 0.19 9.59 -5.75
N ALA A 214 -0.74 8.64 -5.72
CA ALA A 214 -0.51 7.27 -6.18
C ALA A 214 -0.52 7.10 -7.72
N SER A 215 -0.81 8.12 -8.50
CA SER A 215 -0.92 8.02 -9.96
C SER A 215 0.39 7.65 -10.66
N GLU A 216 0.30 6.96 -11.81
CA GLU A 216 1.44 6.80 -12.75
C GLU A 216 1.75 8.10 -13.51
N HIS A 217 1.08 9.19 -13.19
CA HIS A 217 1.32 10.52 -13.74
C HIS A 217 1.62 11.56 -12.65
N ALA A 218 1.85 11.12 -11.40
CA ALA A 218 2.08 12.00 -10.26
C ALA A 218 3.39 12.82 -10.38
N VAL A 219 4.39 12.34 -11.13
CA VAL A 219 5.69 13.01 -11.27
C VAL A 219 5.79 13.66 -12.65
N SER A 220 6.23 14.90 -12.69
CA SER A 220 6.55 15.63 -13.92
C SER A 220 7.89 16.34 -13.81
N TRP A 221 8.54 16.55 -14.95
CA TRP A 221 9.79 17.29 -15.03
C TRP A 221 9.82 18.18 -16.27
N GLU A 222 10.56 19.28 -16.16
CA GLU A 222 10.80 20.23 -17.24
C GLU A 222 12.27 20.66 -17.27
N LEU A 223 12.81 20.78 -18.47
CA LEU A 223 14.11 21.39 -18.75
C LEU A 223 13.89 22.76 -19.38
N THR A 224 14.36 23.79 -18.69
CA THR A 224 14.25 25.19 -19.10
C THR A 224 15.63 25.81 -19.25
N ARG A 225 15.81 26.71 -20.22
CA ARG A 225 17.05 27.46 -20.43
C ARG A 225 16.77 28.96 -20.37
N ALA A 226 17.38 29.64 -19.41
CA ALA A 226 17.27 31.08 -19.22
C ALA A 226 18.64 31.71 -18.98
N ALA A 227 18.96 32.80 -19.67
CA ALA A 227 20.23 33.51 -19.52
C ALA A 227 21.49 32.60 -19.60
N GLY A 228 21.46 31.58 -20.47
CA GLY A 228 22.58 30.63 -20.65
C GLY A 228 22.69 29.54 -19.59
N ARG A 229 21.79 29.49 -18.60
CA ARG A 229 21.71 28.42 -17.60
C ARG A 229 20.59 27.46 -17.95
N THR A 230 20.86 26.17 -17.83
CA THR A 230 19.84 25.13 -17.94
C THR A 230 19.44 24.70 -16.54
N LEU A 231 18.13 24.69 -16.29
CA LEU A 231 17.51 24.28 -15.03
C LEU A 231 16.62 23.08 -15.31
N VAL A 232 16.83 22.00 -14.54
CA VAL A 232 15.84 20.94 -14.42
C VAL A 232 14.95 21.24 -13.22
N ARG A 233 13.64 21.24 -13.43
CA ARG A 233 12.64 21.30 -12.36
C ARG A 233 11.87 19.99 -12.33
N VAL A 234 11.75 19.42 -11.14
CA VAL A 234 10.90 18.26 -10.88
C VAL A 234 9.73 18.70 -10.01
N ARG A 235 8.56 18.17 -10.32
CA ARG A 235 7.34 18.32 -9.54
C ARG A 235 6.73 16.95 -9.30
N ALA A 236 6.21 16.74 -8.11
CA ALA A 236 5.40 15.58 -7.79
C ALA A 236 4.15 16.02 -7.03
N VAL A 237 2.99 15.49 -7.40
CA VAL A 237 1.73 15.77 -6.71
C VAL A 237 1.79 15.15 -5.31
N ALA A 238 1.45 15.93 -4.29
CA ALA A 238 1.39 15.44 -2.92
C ALA A 238 0.17 14.52 -2.73
N ALA A 239 0.25 13.60 -1.78
CA ALA A 239 -0.89 12.73 -1.49
C ALA A 239 -2.12 13.57 -1.06
N PRO A 240 -3.34 13.15 -1.45
CA PRO A 240 -4.55 13.83 -1.01
C PRO A 240 -4.64 13.84 0.52
N GLY A 241 -4.96 15.01 1.10
CA GLY A 241 -5.07 15.18 2.55
C GLY A 241 -3.74 15.33 3.30
N LEU A 242 -2.59 15.36 2.61
CA LEU A 242 -1.31 15.69 3.24
C LEU A 242 -1.41 17.10 3.84
N SER A 243 -1.48 17.14 5.18
CA SER A 243 -1.60 18.37 5.95
C SER A 243 -0.49 18.43 7.00
N GLY A 244 0.01 19.64 7.24
CA GLY A 244 1.08 19.88 8.21
C GLY A 244 2.49 19.83 7.63
N ALA A 245 3.47 20.11 8.51
CA ALA A 245 4.86 20.19 8.12
C ALA A 245 5.51 18.80 8.09
N VAL A 246 5.99 18.38 6.92
CA VAL A 246 6.75 17.13 6.78
C VAL A 246 8.18 17.33 7.28
N PRO A 247 8.65 16.50 8.24
CA PRO A 247 10.03 16.53 8.72
C PRO A 247 11.03 16.42 7.58
N VAL A 248 12.15 17.16 7.67
CA VAL A 248 13.15 17.23 6.58
C VAL A 248 13.65 15.85 6.13
N HIS A 249 13.80 14.90 7.06
CA HIS A 249 14.27 13.54 6.76
C HIS A 249 13.22 12.65 6.06
N LEU A 250 11.95 13.05 6.04
CA LEU A 250 10.87 12.38 5.31
C LEU A 250 10.52 13.08 4.00
N ARG A 251 11.21 14.17 3.65
CA ARG A 251 10.94 14.87 2.39
C ARG A 251 11.46 14.05 1.21
N PRO A 252 10.66 13.90 0.15
CA PRO A 252 11.09 13.20 -1.04
C PRO A 252 12.22 13.94 -1.75
N HIS A 253 13.06 13.17 -2.42
CA HIS A 253 14.11 13.60 -3.32
C HIS A 253 13.79 13.08 -4.72
N ALA A 254 14.18 13.85 -5.73
CA ALA A 254 14.13 13.43 -7.12
C ALA A 254 15.55 13.19 -7.62
N ARG A 255 15.85 11.94 -8.00
CA ARG A 255 17.05 11.58 -8.73
C ARG A 255 16.77 11.65 -10.22
N VAL A 256 17.36 12.65 -10.86
CA VAL A 256 17.27 12.87 -12.30
C VAL A 256 18.52 12.31 -12.96
N ASP A 257 18.35 11.32 -13.82
CA ASP A 257 19.42 10.78 -14.66
C ASP A 257 19.35 11.47 -16.04
N THR A 258 20.47 12.00 -16.50
CA THR A 258 20.58 12.71 -17.78
C THR A 258 21.28 11.88 -18.86
N GLY A 259 21.65 10.63 -18.55
CA GLY A 259 22.46 9.74 -19.38
C GLY A 259 23.97 9.89 -19.19
N HIS A 260 24.42 11.04 -18.65
CA HIS A 260 25.84 11.32 -18.35
C HIS A 260 26.11 11.54 -16.87
N GLU A 261 25.14 12.14 -16.15
CA GLU A 261 25.21 12.39 -14.72
C GLU A 261 23.85 12.11 -14.07
N ALA A 262 23.88 11.86 -12.76
CA ALA A 262 22.68 11.82 -11.94
C ALA A 262 22.72 13.00 -10.97
N VAL A 263 21.67 13.83 -11.00
CA VAL A 263 21.48 14.96 -10.09
C VAL A 263 20.42 14.59 -9.07
N ASP A 264 20.72 14.84 -7.80
CA ASP A 264 19.78 14.62 -6.71
C ASP A 264 19.20 15.95 -6.22
N ILE A 265 17.87 16.03 -6.18
CA ILE A 265 17.13 17.27 -5.93
C ILE A 265 16.21 17.05 -4.74
N ALA A 266 16.48 17.73 -3.62
CA ALA A 266 15.54 17.77 -2.50
C ALA A 266 14.24 18.48 -2.93
N LEU A 267 13.10 17.88 -2.63
CA LEU A 267 11.80 18.46 -2.94
C LEU A 267 11.22 19.14 -1.69
N GLU A 268 10.67 20.33 -1.90
CA GLU A 268 9.93 21.06 -0.88
C GLU A 268 8.44 21.08 -1.22
N LEU A 269 7.59 20.96 -0.20
CA LEU A 269 6.15 21.02 -0.38
C LEU A 269 5.72 22.48 -0.53
N VAL A 270 5.14 22.82 -1.68
CA VAL A 270 4.56 24.13 -1.99
C VAL A 270 3.10 23.91 -2.37
N GLY A 271 2.18 24.24 -1.46
CA GLY A 271 0.77 23.90 -1.63
C GLY A 271 0.56 22.39 -1.62
N ASP A 272 0.01 21.86 -2.71
CA ASP A 272 -0.26 20.43 -2.96
C ASP A 272 0.84 19.76 -3.81
N THR A 273 1.96 20.44 -4.05
CA THR A 273 2.99 19.99 -4.99
C THR A 273 4.36 19.99 -4.32
N TRP A 274 5.01 18.83 -4.34
CA TRP A 274 6.45 18.73 -4.07
C TRP A 274 7.22 19.28 -5.26
N SER A 275 8.10 20.26 -5.04
CA SER A 275 8.90 20.84 -6.12
C SER A 275 10.36 21.05 -5.71
N GLY A 276 11.25 20.86 -6.67
CA GLY A 276 12.67 21.12 -6.51
C GLY A 276 13.28 21.40 -7.88
N SER A 277 14.43 22.08 -7.89
CA SER A 277 15.16 22.37 -9.12
C SER A 277 16.66 22.40 -8.91
N ALA A 278 17.41 22.05 -9.94
CA ALA A 278 18.87 22.11 -9.95
C ALA A 278 19.38 22.61 -11.31
N ASP A 279 20.53 23.28 -11.30
CA ASP A 279 21.28 23.56 -12.52
C ASP A 279 21.84 22.24 -13.07
N THR A 280 21.81 22.08 -14.39
CA THR A 280 22.42 20.94 -15.09
C THR A 280 22.91 21.40 -16.45
N ASP A 281 23.98 20.79 -16.96
CA ASP A 281 24.44 21.05 -18.33
C ASP A 281 23.77 20.11 -19.36
N ALA A 282 22.90 19.21 -18.90
CA ALA A 282 22.25 18.23 -19.74
C ALA A 282 21.21 18.83 -20.69
N GLU A 283 21.12 18.22 -21.87
CA GLU A 283 20.12 18.56 -22.88
C GLU A 283 18.92 17.60 -22.89
N THR A 284 19.03 16.48 -22.17
CA THR A 284 18.03 15.41 -22.11
C THR A 284 17.95 14.83 -20.71
N VAL A 285 16.76 14.33 -20.33
CA VAL A 285 16.56 13.52 -19.13
C VAL A 285 16.22 12.10 -19.57
N SER A 286 16.99 11.11 -19.10
CA SER A 286 16.78 9.69 -19.39
C SER A 286 15.75 9.07 -18.44
N SER A 287 15.78 9.44 -17.15
CA SER A 287 14.80 8.98 -16.16
C SER A 287 14.71 9.94 -14.97
N VAL A 288 13.57 9.92 -14.29
CA VAL A 288 13.36 10.62 -13.01
C VAL A 288 12.81 9.61 -12.02
N ARG A 289 13.43 9.49 -10.85
CA ARG A 289 12.97 8.63 -9.76
C ARG A 289 12.77 9.45 -8.51
N VAL A 290 11.59 9.32 -7.89
CA VAL A 290 11.27 9.97 -6.62
C VAL A 290 11.37 8.97 -5.48
N TYR A 291 12.02 9.37 -4.39
CA TYR A 291 12.28 8.50 -3.25
C TYR A 291 12.51 9.31 -1.96
N VAL A 292 12.34 8.68 -0.80
CA VAL A 292 12.82 9.20 0.48
C VAL A 292 14.11 8.45 0.85
N PRO A 293 15.22 9.15 1.18
CA PRO A 293 16.47 8.49 1.56
C PRO A 293 16.29 7.49 2.70
N GLY A 294 16.78 6.27 2.51
CA GLY A 294 16.66 5.19 3.49
C GLY A 294 15.34 4.42 3.47
N VAL A 295 14.42 4.73 2.55
CA VAL A 295 13.13 4.04 2.41
C VAL A 295 13.10 3.18 1.16
N GLY A 296 12.59 1.95 1.32
CA GLY A 296 12.34 1.02 0.22
C GLY A 296 13.57 0.25 -0.27
N PRO A 297 13.37 -0.63 -1.25
CA PRO A 297 14.44 -1.43 -1.83
C PRO A 297 15.45 -0.56 -2.59
N ALA A 298 16.72 -0.98 -2.60
CA ALA A 298 17.76 -0.27 -3.34
C ALA A 298 17.57 -0.37 -4.87
N ILE A 299 16.95 -1.46 -5.35
CA ILE A 299 16.78 -1.78 -6.78
C ILE A 299 15.33 -1.55 -7.16
N ASP A 300 15.11 -0.93 -8.32
CA ASP A 300 13.77 -0.75 -8.90
C ASP A 300 13.24 -2.08 -9.44
N ASP A 301 11.98 -2.38 -9.15
CA ASP A 301 11.26 -3.48 -9.76
C ASP A 301 10.43 -2.95 -10.95
N GLU A 302 10.88 -3.23 -12.17
CA GLU A 302 10.19 -2.82 -13.41
C GLU A 302 8.76 -3.40 -13.51
N SER A 303 8.47 -4.50 -12.81
CA SER A 303 7.13 -5.12 -12.79
C SER A 303 6.12 -4.33 -11.95
N GLY A 304 6.59 -3.38 -11.14
CA GLY A 304 5.77 -2.65 -10.18
C GLY A 304 4.63 -1.83 -10.79
N SER A 305 4.76 -1.34 -12.03
CA SER A 305 3.73 -0.50 -12.67
C SER A 305 2.43 -1.24 -12.93
N VAL A 306 2.50 -2.51 -13.36
CA VAL A 306 1.32 -3.35 -13.59
C VAL A 306 0.59 -3.64 -12.28
N ALA A 307 1.33 -3.96 -11.22
CA ALA A 307 0.76 -4.18 -9.89
C ALA A 307 0.05 -2.92 -9.35
N ARG A 308 0.68 -1.74 -9.50
CA ARG A 308 0.07 -0.46 -9.10
C ARG A 308 -1.21 -0.15 -9.87
N GLU A 309 -1.26 -0.42 -11.18
CA GLU A 309 -2.50 -0.28 -11.96
C GLU A 309 -3.60 -1.21 -11.46
N HIS A 310 -3.29 -2.48 -11.20
CA HIS A 310 -4.29 -3.40 -10.64
C HIS A 310 -4.81 -2.93 -9.27
N ILE A 311 -3.94 -2.40 -8.40
CA ILE A 311 -4.34 -1.87 -7.09
C ILE A 311 -5.21 -0.61 -7.25
N ARG A 312 -4.86 0.33 -8.13
CA ARG A 312 -5.71 1.50 -8.41
C ARG A 312 -7.06 1.12 -9.02
N ALA A 313 -7.08 0.16 -9.94
CA ALA A 313 -8.31 -0.36 -10.53
C ALA A 313 -9.20 -1.04 -9.47
N PHE A 314 -8.58 -1.81 -8.56
CA PHE A 314 -9.27 -2.42 -7.42
C PHE A 314 -9.92 -1.36 -6.51
N ALA A 315 -9.18 -0.32 -6.12
CA ALA A 315 -9.68 0.77 -5.28
C ALA A 315 -10.88 1.49 -5.92
N ARG A 316 -10.77 1.88 -7.20
CA ARG A 316 -11.88 2.52 -7.95
C ARG A 316 -13.12 1.63 -8.00
N ASN A 317 -12.96 0.34 -8.30
CA ASN A 317 -14.08 -0.59 -8.35
C ASN A 317 -14.74 -0.78 -6.97
N ARG A 318 -13.95 -0.76 -5.88
CA ARG A 318 -14.51 -0.83 -4.52
C ARG A 318 -15.35 0.39 -4.16
N LEU A 319 -14.86 1.59 -4.44
CA LEU A 319 -15.62 2.83 -4.22
C LEU A 319 -16.91 2.84 -5.05
N HIS A 320 -16.85 2.43 -6.32
CA HIS A 320 -18.03 2.33 -7.17
C HIS A 320 -19.09 1.34 -6.63
N ARG A 321 -18.64 0.18 -6.12
CA ARG A 321 -19.54 -0.80 -5.48
C ARG A 321 -20.09 -0.29 -4.15
N ALA A 322 -19.30 0.45 -3.38
CA ALA A 322 -19.73 1.04 -2.11
C ALA A 322 -20.89 2.03 -2.32
N ALA A 323 -20.87 2.81 -3.40
CA ALA A 323 -21.99 3.67 -3.78
C ALA A 323 -23.25 2.88 -4.22
N SER A 324 -23.09 1.65 -4.72
CA SER A 324 -24.16 0.87 -5.35
C SER A 324 -24.89 -0.12 -4.42
N ALA A 325 -24.55 -0.15 -3.12
CA ALA A 325 -25.21 -0.92 -2.05
C ALA A 325 -25.49 -2.40 -2.34
N ALA A 326 -24.57 -3.11 -3.01
CA ALA A 326 -24.72 -4.53 -3.34
C ALA A 326 -23.59 -5.42 -2.80
N ASP A 327 -24.01 -6.53 -2.16
CA ASP A 327 -23.30 -7.81 -1.99
C ASP A 327 -22.56 -8.13 -0.67
N ASP A 328 -22.26 -9.42 -0.47
CA ASP A 328 -21.70 -10.13 0.70
C ASP A 328 -20.36 -9.56 1.25
N ASP A 329 -19.63 -8.74 0.48
CA ASP A 329 -18.37 -8.10 0.86
C ASP A 329 -18.58 -6.61 1.17
N ARG A 330 -19.16 -6.35 2.35
CA ARG A 330 -19.51 -4.99 2.79
C ARG A 330 -18.26 -4.10 2.83
N PRO A 331 -18.22 -2.95 2.13
CA PRO A 331 -17.12 -2.00 2.18
C PRO A 331 -16.83 -1.52 3.61
N LEU A 332 -15.62 -0.99 3.82
CA LEU A 332 -15.26 -0.29 5.04
C LEU A 332 -16.10 0.99 5.17
N ARG A 333 -16.33 1.44 6.41
CA ARG A 333 -17.02 2.70 6.73
C ARG A 333 -16.33 3.89 6.08
N ALA A 334 -15.01 3.89 6.03
CA ALA A 334 -14.23 4.93 5.36
C ALA A 334 -14.43 4.91 3.82
N GLU A 335 -14.57 3.73 3.21
CA GLU A 335 -14.88 3.61 1.78
C GLU A 335 -16.29 4.11 1.46
N LEU A 336 -17.27 3.79 2.32
CA LEU A 336 -18.64 4.30 2.18
C LEU A 336 -18.70 5.83 2.28
N ALA A 337 -17.96 6.41 3.23
CA ALA A 337 -17.87 7.86 3.37
C ALA A 337 -17.22 8.50 2.14
N ALA A 338 -16.08 7.97 1.70
CA ALA A 338 -15.38 8.46 0.51
C ALA A 338 -16.22 8.35 -0.77
N ALA A 339 -17.00 7.27 -0.92
CA ALA A 339 -17.90 7.10 -2.05
C ALA A 339 -19.11 8.05 -2.02
N ALA A 340 -19.63 8.37 -0.83
CA ALA A 340 -20.74 9.32 -0.66
C ALA A 340 -20.32 10.76 -1.00
N GLU A 341 -19.11 11.16 -0.62
CA GLU A 341 -18.56 12.48 -0.96
C GLU A 341 -18.42 12.70 -2.47
N ASP A 342 -18.22 11.62 -3.23
CA ASP A 342 -18.16 11.63 -4.71
C ASP A 342 -19.56 11.69 -5.37
N THR A 343 -20.62 11.26 -4.67
CA THR A 343 -21.99 11.23 -5.22
C THR A 343 -22.85 12.46 -4.91
N ASP A 344 -22.45 13.28 -3.93
CA ASP A 344 -23.16 14.51 -3.56
C ASP A 344 -22.96 15.68 -4.54
N PHE A 345 -22.44 15.40 -5.74
CA PHE A 345 -22.23 16.36 -6.84
C PHE A 345 -22.85 15.89 -8.16
#